data_AF-A0A540V197-F1
#
_entry.id   AF-A0A540V197-F1
#
_cell.length_a   1.000
_cell.length_b   1.000
_cell.length_c   1.000
_cell.angle_alpha   90.00
_cell.angle_beta   90.00
_cell.angle_gamma   90.00
#
_symmetry.space_group_name_H-M   'P 1'
#
loop_
_entity.id
_entity.type
_entity.pdbx_description
1 polymer ?
#
loop_
_entity_poly.entity_id
_entity_poly.type
_entity_poly.pdbx_seq_one_letter_code
_entity_poly.pdbx_strand_id
1 'polypeptide(L)'
;MPQHSLRPILIGILICLIIIALKPSPEFDGSSTGQMELISPVDVSTGEKIVELGNNRLAIIDTNLNSGNHGQVLVVEFKEDEKSFEVIGKYNYLEDFENMEE
;
A
#
# COMPACT_ATOMS: atom_id res chain seq x y z
N MET A 1 27.97 27.14 34.25
CA MET A 1 27.55 26.31 33.09
C MET A 1 27.09 24.97 33.65
N PRO A 2 25.79 24.63 33.63
CA PRO A 2 25.34 23.38 34.22
C PRO A 2 25.78 22.24 33.31
N GLN A 3 26.59 21.32 33.86
CA GLN A 3 26.88 20.05 33.18
C GLN A 3 25.59 19.24 33.15
N HIS A 4 24.87 19.27 32.03
CA HIS A 4 23.83 18.29 31.76
C HIS A 4 24.54 16.94 31.64
N SER A 5 24.53 16.16 32.72
CA SER A 5 25.06 14.81 32.69
C SER A 5 24.30 14.03 31.61
N LEU A 6 25.01 13.38 30.68
CA LEU A 6 24.42 12.56 29.61
C LEU A 6 23.85 11.23 30.12
N ARG A 7 24.17 10.89 31.38
CA ARG A 7 23.72 9.68 32.08
C ARG A 7 22.18 9.49 32.08
N PRO A 8 21.36 10.48 32.45
CA PRO A 8 19.90 10.36 32.38
C PRO A 8 19.36 10.15 30.96
N ILE A 9 19.99 10.76 29.95
CA ILE A 9 19.56 10.60 28.55
C ILE A 9 19.84 9.18 28.05
N LEU A 10 21.03 8.65 28.35
CA LEU A 10 21.39 7.27 28.03
C LEU A 10 20.47 6.26 28.72
N ILE A 11 20.09 6.51 29.97
CA ILE A 11 19.12 5.68 30.70
C ILE A 11 17.74 5.73 30.05
N GLY A 12 17.27 6.90 29.62
CA GLY A 12 15.99 7.04 28.92
C GLY A 12 15.95 6.26 27.60
N ILE A 13 17.01 6.35 26.80
CA ILE A 13 17.13 5.61 25.54
C ILE A 13 17.13 4.10 25.81
N LEU A 14 17.89 3.64 26.82
CA LEU A 14 17.95 2.24 27.20
C LEU A 14 16.57 1.69 27.59
N ILE A 15 15.81 2.45 28.38
CA ILE A 15 14.45 2.07 28.79
C ILE A 15 13.51 1.99 27.57
N CYS A 16 13.57 2.95 26.66
CA CYS A 16 12.77 2.91 25.43
C CYS A 16 13.08 1.67 24.58
N LEU A 17 14.36 1.32 24.42
CA LEU A 17 14.77 0.14 23.66
C LEU A 17 14.29 -1.16 24.31
N ILE A 18 14.36 -1.25 25.65
CA ILE A 18 13.84 -2.39 26.41
C ILE A 18 12.32 -2.52 26.22
N ILE A 19 11.57 -1.41 26.25
CA ILE A 19 10.12 -1.42 26.05
C ILE A 19 9.76 -1.93 24.65
N ILE A 20 10.48 -1.50 23.60
CA ILE A 20 10.26 -1.98 22.23
C ILE A 20 10.60 -3.48 22.10
N ALA A 21 11.66 -3.94 22.77
CA ALA A 21 12.08 -5.34 22.73
C ALA A 21 11.16 -6.29 23.53
N LEU A 22 10.54 -5.80 24.61
CA LEU A 22 9.62 -6.57 25.45
C LEU A 22 8.17 -6.47 25.00
N LYS A 23 7.81 -5.45 24.20
CA LYS A 23 6.50 -5.40 23.57
C LYS A 23 6.39 -6.60 22.63
N PRO A 24 5.34 -7.44 22.73
CA PRO A 24 5.14 -8.49 21.75
C PRO A 24 5.11 -7.82 20.38
N SER A 25 5.93 -8.32 19.45
CA SER A 25 5.77 -7.98 18.04
C SER A 25 4.29 -8.15 17.69
N PRO A 26 3.67 -7.22 16.94
CA PRO A 26 2.30 -7.44 16.51
C PRO A 26 2.22 -8.84 15.91
N GLU A 27 1.48 -9.72 16.57
CA GLU A 27 1.13 -11.02 16.05
C GLU A 27 0.20 -10.73 14.88
N PHE A 28 0.78 -10.57 13.68
CA PHE A 28 0.03 -10.77 12.46
C PHE A 28 -0.41 -12.23 12.52
N ASP A 29 -1.69 -12.43 12.79
CA ASP A 29 -2.31 -13.74 12.93
C ASP A 29 -2.12 -14.51 11.62
N GLY A 30 -1.07 -15.35 11.60
CA GLY A 30 -0.54 -16.05 10.43
C GLY A 30 -1.42 -17.23 10.00
N SER A 31 -2.73 -17.02 9.88
CA SER A 31 -3.60 -17.92 9.11
C SER A 31 -3.51 -17.68 7.60
N SER A 32 -2.78 -16.66 7.14
CA SER A 32 -2.24 -16.63 5.77
C SER A 32 -0.72 -16.74 5.84
N THR A 33 -0.26 -17.97 5.58
CA THR A 33 1.08 -18.39 5.17
C THR A 33 2.08 -17.26 4.89
N GLY A 34 3.28 -17.36 5.47
CA GLY A 34 4.48 -16.60 5.12
C GLY A 34 4.97 -16.81 3.69
N GLN A 35 4.14 -16.44 2.73
CA GLN A 35 4.54 -16.01 1.42
C GLN A 35 4.68 -14.50 1.51
N MET A 36 5.67 -13.95 0.82
CA MET A 36 5.54 -12.63 0.24
C MET A 36 4.17 -12.59 -0.43
N GLU A 37 3.16 -12.05 0.27
CA GLU A 37 1.83 -11.90 -0.28
C GLU A 37 2.00 -10.79 -1.31
N LEU A 38 2.37 -11.20 -2.53
CA LEU A 38 1.96 -10.50 -3.74
C LEU A 38 0.49 -10.24 -3.50
N ILE A 39 0.18 -8.98 -3.17
CA ILE A 39 -1.13 -8.49 -2.80
C ILE A 39 -2.04 -8.97 -3.91
N SER A 40 -2.69 -10.11 -3.67
CA SER A 40 -3.42 -10.78 -4.72
C SER A 40 -4.58 -9.85 -4.99
N PRO A 41 -4.74 -9.33 -6.22
CA PRO A 41 -5.73 -8.31 -6.48
C PRO A 41 -7.06 -8.77 -5.93
N VAL A 42 -7.68 -7.93 -5.09
CA VAL A 42 -9.03 -8.23 -4.62
C VAL A 42 -9.90 -8.23 -5.86
N ASP A 43 -10.34 -9.42 -6.25
CA ASP A 43 -11.24 -9.63 -7.38
C ASP A 43 -12.65 -9.34 -6.88
N VAL A 44 -13.17 -8.16 -7.21
CA VAL A 44 -14.47 -7.70 -6.74
C VAL A 44 -15.55 -8.32 -7.62
N SER A 45 -15.63 -9.65 -7.70
CA SER A 45 -16.69 -10.50 -8.29
C SER A 45 -17.28 -10.19 -9.69
N THR A 46 -16.90 -9.10 -10.35
CA THR A 46 -17.56 -8.58 -11.57
C THR A 46 -16.59 -8.01 -12.60
N GLY A 47 -15.32 -8.41 -12.52
CA GLY A 47 -14.29 -8.00 -13.48
C GLY A 47 -13.52 -6.74 -13.08
N GLU A 48 -13.62 -6.29 -11.84
CA GLU A 48 -12.79 -5.22 -11.29
C GLU A 48 -11.71 -5.83 -10.39
N LYS A 49 -10.46 -5.40 -10.59
CA LYS A 49 -9.31 -5.82 -9.78
C LYS A 49 -8.68 -4.61 -9.12
N ILE A 50 -8.47 -4.70 -7.81
CA ILE A 50 -7.81 -3.65 -7.05
C ILE A 50 -6.40 -4.12 -6.67
N VAL A 51 -5.38 -3.33 -7.03
CA VAL A 51 -3.97 -3.60 -6.76
C VAL A 51 -3.39 -2.44 -5.94
N GLU A 52 -2.69 -2.73 -4.86
CA GLU A 52 -1.96 -1.71 -4.11
C GLU A 52 -0.62 -1.40 -4.78
N LEU A 53 -0.34 -0.11 -5.01
CA LEU A 53 0.90 0.36 -5.62
C LEU A 53 1.92 0.88 -4.60
N GLY A 54 1.55 0.90 -3.31
CA GLY A 54 2.30 1.53 -2.22
C GLY A 54 2.15 3.06 -2.21
N ASN A 55 2.71 3.73 -1.20
CA ASN A 55 2.62 5.18 -1.00
C ASN A 55 1.18 5.73 -1.01
N ASN A 56 0.25 5.04 -0.33
CA ASN A 56 -1.19 5.39 -0.32
C ASN A 56 -1.85 5.41 -1.70
N ARG A 57 -1.36 4.63 -2.66
CA ARG A 57 -1.93 4.54 -4.00
C ARG A 57 -2.49 3.15 -4.29
N LEU A 58 -3.62 3.15 -4.99
CA LEU A 58 -4.28 1.95 -5.48
C LEU A 58 -4.48 2.08 -6.99
N ALA A 59 -4.34 0.97 -7.70
CA ALA A 59 -4.79 0.82 -9.07
C ALA A 59 -6.10 0.02 -9.09
N ILE A 60 -7.07 0.52 -9.83
CA ILE A 60 -8.33 -0.16 -10.13
C ILE A 60 -8.28 -0.53 -11.60
N ILE A 61 -8.39 -1.82 -11.90
CA ILE A 61 -8.28 -2.37 -13.23
C ILE A 61 -9.65 -2.94 -13.59
N ASP A 62 -10.23 -2.42 -14.67
CA ASP A 62 -11.46 -2.97 -15.23
C ASP A 62 -11.13 -3.97 -16.34
N THR A 63 -11.44 -5.23 -16.05
CA THR A 63 -11.25 -6.40 -16.92
C THR A 63 -12.56 -6.92 -17.48
N ASN A 64 -13.70 -6.28 -17.18
CA ASN A 64 -15.00 -6.71 -17.70
C ASN A 64 -15.15 -6.32 -19.17
N LEU A 65 -15.30 -7.31 -20.05
CA LEU A 65 -15.42 -7.11 -21.51
C LEU A 65 -16.64 -6.28 -21.93
N ASN A 66 -17.67 -6.21 -21.08
CA ASN A 66 -18.89 -5.46 -21.35
C ASN A 66 -18.92 -4.09 -20.67
N SER A 67 -17.85 -3.70 -19.97
CA SER A 67 -17.78 -2.36 -19.41
C SER A 67 -17.31 -1.37 -20.49
N GLY A 68 -17.84 -0.14 -20.46
CA GLY A 68 -17.34 0.95 -21.29
C GLY A 68 -15.92 1.40 -20.93
N ASN A 69 -15.31 0.77 -19.92
CA ASN A 69 -13.96 1.04 -19.42
C ASN A 69 -13.05 -0.19 -19.50
N HIS A 70 -13.43 -1.21 -20.27
CA HIS A 70 -12.59 -2.40 -20.46
C HIS A 70 -11.20 -1.99 -20.93
N GLY A 71 -10.15 -2.51 -20.28
CA GLY A 71 -8.79 -2.13 -20.63
C GLY A 71 -8.24 -0.92 -19.86
N GLN A 72 -9.04 -0.29 -19.00
CA GLN A 72 -8.62 0.89 -18.27
C GLN A 72 -8.04 0.53 -16.90
N VAL A 73 -6.96 1.23 -16.56
CA VAL A 73 -6.34 1.27 -15.24
C VAL A 73 -6.54 2.68 -14.70
N LEU A 74 -7.22 2.77 -13.56
CA LEU A 74 -7.38 4.00 -12.80
C LEU A 74 -6.43 3.98 -11.60
N VAL A 75 -5.60 4.99 -11.46
CA VAL A 75 -4.73 5.13 -10.29
C VAL A 75 -5.34 6.18 -9.36
N VAL A 76 -5.60 5.78 -8.13
CA VAL A 76 -6.14 6.63 -7.08
C VAL A 76 -5.13 6.78 -5.95
N GLU A 77 -5.04 7.97 -5.36
CA GLU A 77 -4.23 8.26 -4.19
C GLU A 77 -5.15 8.63 -3.02
N PHE A 78 -4.92 8.03 -1.86
CA PHE A 78 -5.63 8.38 -0.64
C PHE A 78 -4.96 9.59 0.04
N LYS A 79 -5.67 10.72 0.09
CA LYS A 79 -5.26 11.92 0.82
C LYS A 79 -5.64 11.75 2.30
N GLU A 80 -4.66 11.51 3.16
CA GLU A 80 -4.91 11.30 4.60
C GLU A 80 -5.55 12.52 5.28
N ASP A 81 -5.12 13.72 4.88
CA ASP A 81 -5.60 14.99 5.44
C ASP A 81 -7.11 15.20 5.17
N GLU A 82 -7.56 14.81 3.98
CA GLU A 82 -8.93 14.99 3.51
C GLU A 82 -9.80 13.75 3.69
N LYS A 83 -9.17 12.61 4.02
CA LYS A 83 -9.79 11.27 4.07
C LYS A 83 -10.55 10.95 2.78
N SER A 84 -9.97 11.32 1.64
CA SER A 84 -10.59 11.21 0.31
C SER A 84 -9.67 10.47 -0.67
N PHE A 85 -10.26 9.86 -1.69
CA PHE A 85 -9.50 9.29 -2.82
C PHE A 85 -9.52 10.30 -3.97
N GLU A 86 -8.34 10.60 -4.50
CA GLU A 86 -8.17 11.43 -5.69
C GLU A 86 -7.69 10.56 -6.86
N VAL A 87 -8.28 10.72 -8.04
CA VAL A 87 -7.78 10.09 -9.27
C VAL A 87 -6.54 10.85 -9.72
N ILE A 88 -5.39 10.18 -9.70
CA ILE A 88 -4.10 10.76 -10.11
C ILE A 88 -3.66 10.31 -11.50
N GLY A 89 -4.32 9.29 -12.07
CA GLY A 89 -3.99 8.80 -13.40
C GLY A 89 -5.07 7.90 -13.98
N LYS A 90 -5.16 7.90 -15.30
CA LYS A 90 -6.00 7.02 -16.09
C LYS A 90 -5.20 6.54 -17.29
N TYR A 91 -5.18 5.24 -17.53
CA TYR A 91 -4.41 4.60 -18.59
C TYR A 91 -5.25 3.53 -19.28
N ASN A 92 -5.09 3.32 -20.58
CA ASN A 92 -5.76 2.27 -21.33
C ASN A 92 -4.70 1.32 -21.89
N TYR A 93 -4.46 0.20 -21.22
CA TYR A 93 -3.38 -0.70 -21.61
C TYR A 93 -3.65 -1.42 -22.94
N LEU A 94 -4.90 -1.46 -23.42
CA LEU A 94 -5.22 -2.08 -24.71
C LEU A 94 -4.63 -1.30 -25.88
N GLU A 95 -4.62 0.03 -25.80
CA GLU A 95 -4.02 0.90 -26.82
C GLU A 95 -2.50 0.68 -26.93
N ASP A 96 -1.84 0.40 -25.81
CA ASP A 96 -0.40 0.18 -25.82
C ASP A 96 0.00 -1.19 -26.38
N PHE A 97 -0.82 -2.23 -26.18
CA PHE A 97 -0.57 -3.54 -26.79
C PHE A 97 -0.80 -3.51 -28.29
N GLU A 98 -1.82 -2.78 -28.79
CA GLU A 98 -2.06 -2.64 -30.24
C GLU A 98 -0.92 -1.91 -30.95
N ASN A 99 -0.26 -0.95 -30.29
CA ASN A 99 0.84 -0.18 -30.86
C ASN A 99 2.22 -0.89 -30.79
N MET A 100 2.31 -2.07 -30.19
CA MET A 100 3.56 -2.85 -30.13
C MET A 100 3.75 -3.79 -31.34
N GLU A 101 2.73 -3.95 -32.19
CA GLU A 101 2.76 -4.85 -33.35
C GLU A 101 3.05 -4.14 -34.69
N GLU A 102 3.32 -2.82 -34.70
CA GLU A 102 3.86 -2.05 -35.84
C GLU A 102 5.38 -1.81 -35.75
#